data_AF-A0A9X3YGR8-F1
#
_entry.id   AF-A0A9X3YGR8-F1
#
_cell.length_a   1.000
_cell.length_b   1.000
_cell.length_c   1.000
_cell.angle_alpha   90.00
_cell.angle_beta   90.00
_cell.angle_gamma   90.00
#
_symmetry.space_group_name_H-M   'P 1'
#
loop_
_entity.id
_entity.type
_entity.pdbx_description
1 polymer ?
#
loop_
_entity_poly.entity_id
_entity_poly.type
_entity_poly.pdbx_seq_one_letter_code
_entity_poly.pdbx_strand_id
1 'polypeptide(L)'
;MRLIAVFALFVLSQVALARGTPVPPERDELKPATRILSERGIVVAGLFGGTNPEISRRLASGSVGCPANEIGISNEEAHRGIHTFTAHCKGREYFCTYKYPDPISCSQTAGITDAEVEDHREEAAKEMEAWKEQVMGRLQQAWVKPPEYSNGQRTVMRVKLDERGRLLNLQWISRSGDARVDKSILKAFKQIEPYPIPPDVGAAFSGMEFSFP
;
A
#
# COMPACT_ATOMS: atom_id res chain seq x y z
N MET A 1 53.30 -16.53 -26.74
CA MET A 1 53.95 -15.80 -27.87
C MET A 1 52.88 -14.89 -28.44
N ARG A 2 52.93 -13.57 -28.17
CA ARG A 2 53.58 -12.54 -29.02
C ARG A 2 52.96 -12.54 -30.43
N LEU A 3 52.47 -11.46 -31.05
CA LEU A 3 52.62 -10.01 -30.83
C LEU A 3 51.78 -9.29 -31.92
N ILE A 4 51.30 -8.07 -31.64
CA ILE A 4 51.27 -6.86 -32.52
C ILE A 4 50.28 -6.82 -33.71
N ALA A 5 49.72 -5.68 -34.14
CA ALA A 5 49.44 -4.35 -33.59
C ALA A 5 48.86 -3.48 -34.74
N VAL A 6 47.97 -2.55 -34.39
CA VAL A 6 47.96 -1.12 -34.81
C VAL A 6 47.66 -0.76 -36.27
N PHE A 7 46.68 0.14 -36.47
CA PHE A 7 46.75 1.46 -37.13
C PHE A 7 45.32 2.08 -37.09
N ALA A 8 44.99 3.14 -36.33
CA ALA A 8 45.32 4.57 -36.51
C ALA A 8 44.87 5.08 -37.90
N LEU A 9 44.17 6.20 -38.15
CA LEU A 9 43.81 7.42 -37.40
C LEU A 9 43.01 8.33 -38.38
N PHE A 10 42.41 9.44 -37.87
CA PHE A 10 42.07 10.72 -38.58
C PHE A 10 40.79 10.73 -39.49
N VAL A 11 39.86 11.72 -39.53
CA VAL A 11 39.82 13.21 -39.39
C VAL A 11 38.34 13.62 -39.06
N LEU A 12 37.98 14.39 -38.02
CA LEU A 12 37.88 15.88 -37.83
C LEU A 12 36.92 16.67 -38.78
N SER A 13 35.99 17.46 -38.18
CA SER A 13 35.48 18.81 -38.56
C SER A 13 33.98 18.96 -38.18
N GLN A 14 33.61 19.54 -37.02
CA GLN A 14 33.48 20.95 -36.60
C GLN A 14 32.15 21.66 -36.96
N VAL A 15 31.49 22.14 -35.87
CA VAL A 15 30.76 23.42 -35.65
C VAL A 15 29.42 23.71 -36.32
N ALA A 16 28.38 23.91 -35.49
CA ALA A 16 27.50 25.08 -35.59
C ALA A 16 26.94 25.46 -34.20
N LEU A 17 27.19 26.71 -33.80
CA LEU A 17 26.64 27.39 -32.62
C LEU A 17 25.15 27.72 -32.80
N ALA A 18 24.37 27.64 -31.71
CA ALA A 18 23.19 28.50 -31.53
C ALA A 18 23.14 29.02 -30.09
N ARG A 19 23.20 30.36 -29.99
CA ARG A 19 23.13 31.16 -28.76
C ARG A 19 21.65 31.36 -28.39
N GLY A 20 21.27 31.01 -27.16
CA GLY A 20 20.02 31.42 -26.52
C GLY A 20 20.34 32.23 -25.25
N THR A 21 19.79 33.42 -25.17
CA THR A 21 20.06 34.49 -24.20
C THR A 21 19.56 34.22 -22.77
N PRO A 22 20.10 34.91 -21.76
CA PRO A 22 19.74 34.74 -20.34
C PRO A 22 18.43 35.45 -19.99
N VAL A 23 17.56 34.77 -19.23
CA VAL A 23 16.40 35.35 -18.56
C VAL A 23 16.80 35.83 -17.16
N PRO A 24 16.55 37.10 -16.77
CA PRO A 24 16.87 37.62 -15.45
C PRO A 24 15.89 37.16 -14.35
N PRO A 25 16.30 37.16 -13.08
CA PRO A 25 15.48 36.70 -11.95
C PRO A 25 14.49 37.78 -11.48
N GLU A 26 13.22 37.41 -11.37
CA GLU A 26 12.19 38.20 -10.71
C GLU A 26 12.35 38.05 -9.19
N ARG A 27 12.57 39.20 -8.52
CA ARG A 27 12.66 39.33 -7.07
C ARG A 27 11.26 39.67 -6.56
N ASP A 28 10.68 38.81 -5.74
CA ASP A 28 9.64 39.20 -4.79
C ASP A 28 10.22 39.21 -3.38
N GLU A 29 9.94 40.33 -2.71
CA GLU A 29 10.43 40.76 -1.41
C GLU A 29 10.13 39.78 -0.27
N LEU A 30 11.19 39.23 0.34
CA LEU A 30 11.14 38.76 1.72
C LEU A 30 11.18 39.97 2.67
N LYS A 31 10.06 40.24 3.35
CA LYS A 31 10.03 41.08 4.55
C LYS A 31 10.86 40.43 5.68
N PRO A 32 11.69 41.19 6.42
CA PRO A 32 12.32 40.70 7.64
C PRO A 32 11.48 41.02 8.88
N ALA A 33 11.81 40.32 9.97
CA ALA A 33 11.31 40.41 11.36
C ALA A 33 10.38 39.23 11.72
N THR A 34 10.63 38.41 12.73
CA THR A 34 11.29 38.68 14.02
C THR A 34 11.80 37.37 14.62
N ARG A 35 13.00 37.42 15.21
CA ARG A 35 13.52 36.35 16.09
C ARG A 35 12.58 36.17 17.28
N ILE A 36 12.08 34.95 17.49
CA ILE A 36 11.74 34.47 18.84
C ILE A 36 12.60 33.23 19.07
N LEU A 37 13.57 33.39 19.97
CA LEU A 37 14.25 32.31 20.68
C LEU A 37 13.23 31.66 21.62
N SER A 38 12.97 30.37 21.48
CA SER A 38 12.51 29.56 22.60
C SER A 38 12.93 28.11 22.39
N GLU A 39 13.31 27.48 23.49
CA GLU A 39 14.27 26.39 23.59
C GLU A 39 13.64 25.03 23.29
N ARG A 40 14.43 24.18 22.61
CA ARG A 40 14.40 22.71 22.69
C ARG A 40 13.05 22.00 22.47
N GLY A 41 12.73 21.77 21.20
CA GLY A 41 11.97 20.60 20.76
C GLY A 41 12.63 20.05 19.49
N ILE A 42 13.27 18.89 19.58
CA ILE A 42 13.82 18.19 18.41
C ILE A 42 12.63 17.72 17.58
N VAL A 43 12.32 18.44 16.50
CA VAL A 43 11.38 17.98 15.48
C VAL A 43 12.14 17.02 14.59
N VAL A 44 11.92 15.72 14.78
CA VAL A 44 12.37 14.68 13.85
C VAL A 44 11.52 14.82 12.60
N ALA A 45 12.06 15.53 11.60
CA ALA A 45 11.45 15.61 10.27
C ALA A 45 11.64 14.26 9.55
N GLY A 46 10.71 13.34 9.78
CA GLY A 46 10.59 12.10 9.01
C GLY A 46 10.07 12.42 7.60
N LEU A 47 10.91 12.20 6.60
CA LEU A 47 10.54 12.25 5.18
C LEU A 47 9.71 11.00 4.82
N PHE A 48 8.43 11.01 5.18
CA PHE A 48 7.42 10.17 4.54
C PHE A 48 6.56 11.08 3.65
N GLY A 49 6.06 10.57 2.53
CA GLY A 49 5.26 11.32 1.54
C GLY A 49 3.94 11.82 2.13
N GLY A 50 4.04 12.87 2.94
CA GLY A 50 2.99 13.32 3.83
C GLY A 50 1.84 13.94 3.06
N THR A 51 0.65 13.42 3.34
CA THR A 51 -0.58 14.17 3.15
C THR A 51 -0.44 15.56 3.80
N ASN A 52 -1.02 16.58 3.16
CA ASN A 52 -0.99 17.92 3.74
C ASN A 52 -1.88 17.91 5.01
N PRO A 53 -1.33 18.14 6.22
CA PRO A 53 -2.10 18.09 7.47
C PRO A 53 -3.23 19.12 7.50
N GLU A 54 -3.20 20.15 6.65
CA GLU A 54 -4.30 21.09 6.48
C GLU A 54 -5.54 20.45 5.82
N ILE A 55 -5.34 19.52 4.88
CA ILE A 55 -6.44 18.77 4.24
C ILE A 55 -7.08 17.85 5.29
N SER A 56 -6.26 17.10 6.02
CA SER A 56 -6.70 16.18 7.08
C SER A 56 -7.51 16.92 8.16
N ARG A 57 -7.05 18.11 8.59
CA ARG A 57 -7.79 18.99 9.54
C ARG A 57 -9.15 19.43 9.02
N ARG A 58 -9.22 19.92 7.78
CA ARG A 58 -10.48 20.39 7.19
C ARG A 58 -11.49 19.26 7.07
N LEU A 59 -11.06 18.08 6.62
CA LEU A 59 -11.91 16.90 6.53
C LEU A 59 -12.43 16.47 7.91
N ALA A 60 -11.57 16.40 8.92
CA ALA A 60 -11.96 15.95 10.26
C ALA A 60 -12.87 16.94 11.00
N SER A 61 -12.80 18.24 10.68
CA SER A 61 -13.54 19.29 11.41
C SER A 61 -15.05 19.05 11.51
N GLY A 62 -15.67 18.58 10.43
CA GLY A 62 -17.10 18.26 10.40
C GLY A 62 -17.47 17.05 11.27
N SER A 63 -16.64 16.01 11.26
CA SER A 63 -16.92 14.74 11.95
C SER A 63 -16.54 14.75 13.42
N VAL A 64 -15.52 15.50 13.81
CA VAL A 64 -15.02 15.59 15.20
C VAL A 64 -15.76 16.65 16.03
N GLY A 65 -16.48 17.57 15.38
CA GLY A 65 -17.20 18.65 16.07
C GLY A 65 -16.29 19.76 16.60
N CYS A 66 -15.14 19.95 15.96
CA CYS A 66 -14.15 20.98 16.30
C CYS A 66 -13.77 21.79 15.07
N PRO A 67 -13.51 23.09 15.21
CA PRO A 67 -13.06 23.89 14.08
C PRO A 67 -11.65 23.46 13.65
N ALA A 68 -11.34 23.56 12.35
CA ALA A 68 -10.11 23.02 11.77
C ALA A 68 -8.82 23.59 12.40
N ASN A 69 -8.86 24.78 12.99
CA ASN A 69 -7.74 25.41 13.69
C ASN A 69 -7.50 24.86 15.10
N GLU A 70 -8.45 24.13 15.69
CA GLU A 70 -8.33 23.49 17.01
C GLU A 70 -7.93 22.00 16.92
N ILE A 71 -7.83 21.45 15.70
CA ILE A 71 -7.52 20.05 15.47
C ILE A 71 -6.01 19.86 15.27
N GLY A 72 -5.38 19.07 16.14
CA GLY A 72 -4.05 18.51 15.89
C GLY A 72 -4.15 17.24 15.07
N ILE A 73 -3.18 16.97 14.18
CA ILE A 73 -3.11 15.72 13.42
C ILE A 73 -1.80 15.00 13.75
N SER A 74 -1.87 13.70 13.96
CA SER A 74 -0.70 12.81 14.10
C SER A 74 -0.93 11.48 13.38
N ASN A 75 0.12 10.67 13.28
CA ASN A 75 0.07 9.31 12.72
C ASN A 75 -0.60 9.23 11.34
N GLU A 76 -0.28 10.19 10.46
CA GLU A 76 -0.80 10.18 9.10
C GLU A 76 -0.15 9.04 8.30
N GLU A 77 -0.98 8.12 7.87
CA GLU A 77 -0.59 7.03 6.99
C GLU A 77 -1.46 7.07 5.74
N ALA A 78 -0.81 6.87 4.59
CA ALA A 78 -1.49 6.79 3.31
C ALA A 78 -1.10 5.48 2.63
N HIS A 79 -2.09 4.62 2.41
CA HIS A 79 -1.90 3.37 1.69
C HIS A 79 -3.01 3.17 0.66
N ARG A 80 -2.62 3.16 -0.63
CA ARG A 80 -3.50 2.82 -1.77
C ARG A 80 -4.81 3.61 -1.82
N GLY A 81 -4.74 4.92 -1.56
CA GLY A 81 -5.90 5.82 -1.62
C GLY A 81 -6.78 5.81 -0.37
N ILE A 82 -6.39 5.04 0.66
CA ILE A 82 -6.94 5.13 2.01
C ILE A 82 -5.97 5.96 2.85
N HIS A 83 -6.51 6.96 3.51
CA HIS A 83 -5.80 7.86 4.41
C HIS A 83 -6.30 7.62 5.83
N THR A 84 -5.40 7.26 6.74
CA THR A 84 -5.68 7.10 8.16
C THR A 84 -4.86 8.09 8.96
N PHE A 85 -5.47 8.72 9.96
CA PHE A 85 -4.78 9.68 10.82
C PHE A 85 -5.48 9.81 12.16
N THR A 86 -4.74 10.29 13.16
CA THR A 86 -5.28 10.60 14.50
C THR A 86 -5.53 12.10 14.59
N ALA A 87 -6.79 12.48 14.87
CA ALA A 87 -7.18 13.85 15.13
C ALA A 87 -7.30 14.10 16.64
N HIS A 88 -6.73 15.21 17.11
CA HIS A 88 -6.72 15.61 18.51
C HIS A 88 -7.57 16.86 18.65
N CYS A 89 -8.61 16.82 19.48
CA CYS A 89 -9.40 18.01 19.79
C CYS A 89 -9.93 18.00 21.23
N LYS A 90 -9.74 19.11 21.96
CA LYS A 90 -10.27 19.32 23.32
C LYS A 90 -9.91 18.17 24.27
N GLY A 91 -8.67 17.66 24.17
CA GLY A 91 -8.18 16.55 24.98
C GLY A 91 -8.79 15.18 24.64
N ARG A 92 -9.45 15.05 23.48
CA ARG A 92 -9.95 13.79 22.95
C ARG A 92 -9.20 13.43 21.67
N GLU A 93 -8.94 12.15 21.51
CA GLU A 93 -8.37 11.58 20.30
C GLU A 93 -9.46 10.93 19.46
N TYR A 94 -9.30 11.02 18.14
CA TYR A 94 -10.21 10.45 17.17
C TYR A 94 -9.38 9.73 16.11
N PHE A 95 -9.70 8.48 15.82
CA PHE A 95 -9.15 7.78 14.68
C PHE A 95 -10.00 8.07 13.45
N CYS A 96 -9.40 8.70 12.44
CA CYS A 96 -10.08 9.11 11.22
C CYS A 96 -9.58 8.28 10.04
N THR A 97 -10.52 7.77 9.24
CA THR A 97 -10.26 7.08 7.97
C THR A 97 -10.99 7.79 6.84
N TYR A 98 -10.30 8.02 5.73
CA TYR A 98 -10.86 8.61 4.51
C TYR A 98 -10.39 7.84 3.27
N LYS A 99 -11.34 7.44 2.43
CA LYS A 99 -11.09 6.78 1.14
C LYS A 99 -12.04 7.39 0.12
N TYR A 100 -11.53 8.12 -0.88
CA TYR A 100 -12.40 8.66 -1.93
C TYR A 100 -13.10 7.52 -2.71
N PRO A 101 -14.41 7.59 -2.99
CA PRO A 101 -15.34 8.73 -2.80
C PRO A 101 -16.12 8.74 -1.48
N ASP A 102 -15.81 7.83 -0.56
CA ASP A 102 -16.51 7.70 0.71
C ASP A 102 -16.23 8.90 1.64
N PRO A 103 -17.21 9.33 2.44
CA PRO A 103 -17.02 10.40 3.42
C PRO A 103 -16.03 9.97 4.50
N ILE A 104 -15.33 10.95 5.07
CA ILE A 104 -14.45 10.71 6.22
C ILE A 104 -15.25 10.18 7.42
N SER A 105 -14.75 9.07 7.98
CA SER A 105 -15.27 8.50 9.23
C SER A 105 -14.27 8.75 10.33
N CYS A 106 -14.71 9.42 11.41
CA CYS A 106 -13.90 9.62 12.61
C CYS A 106 -14.66 9.02 13.79
N SER A 107 -14.04 8.07 14.50
CA SER A 107 -14.54 7.55 15.76
C SER A 107 -13.70 8.12 16.90
N GLN A 108 -14.36 8.55 17.98
CA GLN A 108 -13.62 8.95 19.18
C GLN A 108 -12.89 7.71 19.69
N THR A 109 -11.58 7.81 19.84
CA THR A 109 -10.77 6.84 20.57
C THR A 109 -11.04 7.07 22.07
N ALA A 110 -12.28 6.84 22.50
CA ALA A 110 -12.65 6.93 23.89
C ALA A 110 -12.06 5.72 24.61
N GLY A 111 -10.79 5.82 24.99
CA GLY A 111 -10.15 4.82 25.84
C GLY A 111 -10.12 3.42 25.23
N ILE A 112 -9.93 3.27 23.91
CA ILE A 112 -9.57 1.97 23.35
C ILE A 112 -8.20 1.64 23.92
N THR A 113 -8.20 0.80 24.94
CA THR A 113 -6.99 0.31 25.58
C THR A 113 -6.22 -0.52 24.55
N ASP A 114 -4.90 -0.63 24.71
CA ASP A 114 -4.11 -1.52 23.85
C ASP A 114 -4.67 -2.96 23.82
N ALA A 115 -5.36 -3.36 24.89
CA ALA A 115 -6.06 -4.64 24.99
C ALA A 115 -7.26 -4.76 24.03
N GLU A 116 -8.07 -3.72 23.88
CA GLU A 116 -9.23 -3.74 22.96
C GLU A 116 -8.80 -3.67 21.49
N VAL A 117 -7.70 -2.98 21.19
CA VAL A 117 -7.11 -3.01 19.84
C VAL A 117 -6.62 -4.41 19.49
N GLU A 118 -5.99 -5.11 20.44
CA GLU A 118 -5.50 -6.46 20.22
C GLU A 118 -6.64 -7.47 20.05
N ASP A 119 -7.69 -7.37 20.86
CA ASP A 119 -8.89 -8.22 20.75
C ASP A 119 -9.52 -8.11 19.35
N HIS A 120 -9.73 -6.89 18.86
CA HIS A 120 -10.26 -6.68 17.51
C HIS A 120 -9.34 -7.19 16.39
N ARG A 121 -8.01 -7.12 16.57
CA ARG A 121 -7.07 -7.71 15.61
C ARG A 121 -7.15 -9.23 15.60
N GLU A 122 -7.31 -9.85 16.77
CA GLU A 122 -7.46 -11.28 16.90
C GLU A 122 -8.76 -11.77 16.24
N GLU A 123 -9.87 -11.07 16.46
CA GLU A 123 -11.14 -11.36 15.78
C GLU A 123 -11.02 -11.23 14.26
N ALA A 124 -10.44 -10.14 13.76
CA ALA A 124 -10.22 -9.95 12.32
C ALA A 124 -9.31 -11.03 11.71
N ALA A 125 -8.29 -11.48 12.45
CA ALA A 125 -7.42 -12.58 12.04
C ALA A 125 -8.19 -13.90 11.94
N LYS A 126 -9.05 -14.21 12.91
CA LYS A 126 -9.92 -15.39 12.90
C LYS A 126 -10.90 -15.38 11.73
N GLU A 127 -11.54 -14.25 11.48
CA GLU A 127 -12.44 -14.09 10.33
C GLU A 127 -11.71 -14.29 9.00
N MET A 128 -10.49 -13.74 8.89
CA MET A 128 -9.66 -13.91 7.70
C MET A 128 -9.23 -15.37 7.50
N GLU A 129 -8.91 -16.09 8.57
CA GLU A 129 -8.58 -17.52 8.51
C GLU A 129 -9.79 -18.36 8.06
N ALA A 130 -10.96 -18.15 8.68
CA ALA A 130 -12.20 -18.81 8.29
C ALA A 130 -12.57 -18.52 6.82
N TRP A 131 -12.37 -17.29 6.37
CA TRP A 131 -12.55 -16.92 4.97
C TRP A 131 -11.57 -17.67 4.04
N LYS A 132 -10.29 -17.78 4.41
CA LYS A 132 -9.30 -18.54 3.63
C LYS A 132 -9.66 -20.01 3.51
N GLU A 133 -10.15 -20.62 4.59
CA GLU A 133 -10.62 -22.01 4.58
C GLU A 133 -11.80 -22.19 3.64
N GLN A 134 -12.78 -21.28 3.66
CA GLN A 134 -13.90 -21.28 2.75
C GLN A 134 -13.45 -21.22 1.28
N VAL A 135 -12.51 -20.33 0.96
CA VAL A 135 -11.94 -20.21 -0.39
C VAL A 135 -11.16 -21.47 -0.76
N MET A 136 -10.37 -22.03 0.15
CA MET A 136 -9.64 -23.27 -0.08
C MET A 136 -10.58 -24.44 -0.37
N GLY A 137 -11.72 -24.54 0.34
CA GLY A 137 -12.75 -25.53 0.07
C GLY A 137 -13.31 -25.41 -1.35
N ARG A 138 -13.62 -24.19 -1.81
CA ARG A 138 -14.07 -23.95 -3.20
C ARG A 138 -12.99 -24.32 -4.22
N LEU A 139 -11.74 -23.98 -3.95
CA LEU A 139 -10.60 -24.32 -4.81
C LEU A 139 -10.41 -25.82 -4.94
N GLN A 140 -10.46 -26.56 -3.84
CA GLN A 140 -10.32 -28.01 -3.83
C GLN A 140 -11.46 -28.70 -4.59
N GLN A 141 -12.69 -28.20 -4.47
CA GLN A 141 -13.84 -28.70 -5.24
C GLN A 141 -13.72 -28.42 -6.74
N ALA A 142 -13.18 -27.26 -7.12
CA ALA A 142 -12.97 -26.91 -8.53
C ALA A 142 -11.73 -27.58 -9.14
N TRP A 143 -10.77 -28.00 -8.31
CA TRP A 143 -9.50 -28.53 -8.78
C TRP A 143 -9.63 -29.97 -9.28
N VAL A 144 -9.47 -30.13 -10.60
CA VAL A 144 -9.34 -31.45 -11.23
C VAL A 144 -7.89 -31.90 -11.12
N LYS A 145 -7.59 -32.69 -10.08
CA LYS A 145 -6.25 -33.27 -9.86
C LYS A 145 -5.87 -34.22 -11.01
N PRO A 146 -4.72 -34.02 -11.67
CA PRO A 146 -4.23 -34.95 -12.70
C PRO A 146 -4.00 -36.37 -12.13
N PRO A 147 -4.34 -37.44 -12.87
CA PRO A 147 -4.33 -38.82 -12.35
C PRO A 147 -2.92 -39.33 -11.99
N GLU A 148 -1.87 -38.79 -12.60
CA GLU A 148 -0.47 -39.17 -12.35
C GLU A 148 0.17 -38.40 -11.18
N TYR A 149 -0.58 -37.53 -10.49
CA TYR A 149 -0.05 -36.72 -9.41
C TYR A 149 -0.10 -37.48 -8.07
N SER A 150 1.02 -38.08 -7.69
CA SER A 150 1.16 -38.94 -6.50
C SER A 150 1.66 -38.24 -5.23
N ASN A 151 1.45 -36.91 -5.13
CA ASN A 151 1.97 -35.96 -4.14
C ASN A 151 3.31 -35.36 -4.55
N GLY A 152 3.25 -34.12 -5.06
CA GLY A 152 4.42 -33.33 -5.42
C GLY A 152 4.86 -32.44 -4.27
N GLN A 153 5.79 -31.52 -4.57
CA GLN A 153 6.13 -30.48 -3.61
C GLN A 153 4.93 -29.57 -3.36
N ARG A 154 4.77 -29.17 -2.10
CA ARG A 154 3.75 -28.21 -1.68
C ARG A 154 3.89 -26.93 -2.51
N THR A 155 2.86 -26.61 -3.27
CA THR A 155 2.84 -25.40 -4.09
C THR A 155 2.25 -24.25 -3.30
N VAL A 156 2.71 -23.04 -3.59
CA VAL A 156 2.25 -21.83 -2.92
C VAL A 156 2.01 -20.75 -3.97
N MET A 157 0.81 -20.19 -3.94
CA MET A 157 0.38 -19.12 -4.83
C MET A 157 -0.04 -17.90 -4.04
N ARG A 158 0.47 -16.73 -4.43
CA ARG A 158 0.02 -15.43 -3.96
C ARG A 158 -1.12 -14.94 -4.82
N VAL A 159 -2.23 -14.59 -4.18
CA VAL A 159 -3.48 -14.19 -4.82
C VAL A 159 -3.83 -12.79 -4.35
N LYS A 160 -4.07 -11.89 -5.30
CA LYS A 160 -4.57 -10.53 -5.01
C LYS A 160 -6.00 -10.40 -5.48
N LEU A 161 -6.87 -9.87 -4.61
CA LEU A 161 -8.28 -9.62 -4.91
C LEU A 161 -8.60 -8.14 -4.74
N ASP A 162 -9.64 -7.66 -5.43
CA ASP A 162 -10.24 -6.36 -5.16
C ASP A 162 -11.33 -6.43 -4.09
N GLU A 163 -11.89 -5.27 -3.73
CA GLU A 163 -12.98 -5.13 -2.75
C GLU A 163 -14.27 -5.87 -3.12
N ARG A 164 -14.41 -6.35 -4.36
CA ARG A 164 -15.57 -7.11 -4.86
C ARG A 164 -15.25 -8.59 -5.02
N GLY A 165 -14.08 -9.06 -4.56
CA GLY A 165 -13.66 -10.46 -4.71
C GLY A 165 -13.27 -10.83 -6.14
N ARG A 166 -12.92 -9.88 -6.99
CA ARG A 166 -12.40 -10.16 -8.35
C ARG A 166 -10.90 -10.38 -8.31
N LEU A 167 -10.43 -11.27 -9.16
CA LEU A 167 -9.01 -11.62 -9.22
C LEU A 167 -8.19 -10.52 -9.89
N LEU A 168 -7.25 -9.94 -9.13
CA LEU A 168 -6.32 -8.93 -9.63
C LEU A 168 -5.00 -9.54 -10.12
N ASN A 169 -4.48 -10.51 -9.36
CA ASN A 169 -3.21 -11.15 -9.70
C ASN A 169 -3.10 -12.57 -9.14
N LEU A 170 -2.44 -13.44 -9.91
CA LEU A 170 -1.97 -14.76 -9.46
C LEU A 170 -0.47 -14.84 -9.70
N GLN A 171 0.28 -15.07 -8.63
CA GLN A 171 1.72 -15.19 -8.69
C GLN A 171 2.19 -16.45 -7.98
N TRP A 172 3.01 -17.23 -8.67
CA TRP A 172 3.69 -18.37 -8.06
C TRP A 172 4.74 -17.90 -7.06
N ILE A 173 4.66 -18.40 -5.83
CA ILE A 173 5.75 -18.34 -4.85
C ILE A 173 6.58 -19.62 -4.96
N SER A 174 5.91 -20.77 -5.01
CA SER A 174 6.52 -22.08 -5.21
C SER A 174 5.67 -22.93 -6.15
N ARG A 175 6.30 -23.57 -7.13
CA ARG A 175 5.66 -24.41 -8.15
C ARG A 175 5.75 -25.88 -7.81
N SER A 176 4.92 -26.71 -8.44
CA SER A 176 4.92 -28.16 -8.19
C SER A 176 6.10 -28.89 -8.82
N GLY A 177 6.69 -28.29 -9.86
CA GLY A 177 7.65 -28.94 -10.74
C GLY A 177 7.00 -29.68 -11.93
N ASP A 178 5.67 -29.84 -11.96
CA ASP A 178 4.93 -30.39 -13.10
C ASP A 178 3.99 -29.33 -13.71
N ALA A 179 4.26 -28.96 -14.97
CA ALA A 179 3.47 -27.96 -15.68
C ALA A 179 1.99 -28.32 -15.84
N ARG A 180 1.63 -29.62 -15.86
CA ARG A 180 0.24 -30.09 -15.94
C ARG A 180 -0.50 -29.80 -14.64
N VAL A 181 0.16 -30.05 -13.51
CA VAL A 181 -0.36 -29.76 -12.17
C VAL A 181 -0.50 -28.25 -11.99
N ASP A 182 0.55 -27.48 -12.29
CA ASP A 182 0.51 -26.01 -12.22
C ASP A 182 -0.65 -25.42 -13.05
N LYS A 183 -0.85 -25.92 -14.28
CA LYS A 183 -1.98 -25.50 -15.14
C LYS A 183 -3.34 -25.88 -14.55
N SER A 184 -3.46 -27.07 -13.95
CA SER A 184 -4.70 -27.51 -13.31
C SER A 184 -5.08 -26.63 -12.11
N ILE A 185 -4.09 -26.22 -11.31
CA ILE A 185 -4.29 -25.32 -10.18
C ILE A 185 -4.71 -23.94 -10.69
N LEU A 186 -4.00 -23.36 -11.67
CA LEU A 186 -4.38 -22.07 -12.26
C LEU A 186 -5.80 -22.07 -12.82
N LYS A 187 -6.24 -23.18 -13.41
CA LYS A 187 -7.60 -23.35 -13.91
C LYS A 187 -8.62 -23.30 -12.76
N ALA A 188 -8.33 -23.97 -11.63
CA ALA A 188 -9.19 -23.94 -10.45
C ALA A 188 -9.38 -22.52 -9.91
N PHE A 189 -8.31 -21.74 -9.79
CA PHE A 189 -8.39 -20.33 -9.35
C PHE A 189 -9.27 -19.48 -10.28
N LYS A 190 -9.15 -19.65 -11.59
CA LYS A 190 -9.98 -18.90 -12.55
C LYS A 190 -11.43 -19.35 -12.53
N GLN A 191 -11.69 -20.63 -12.26
CA GLN A 191 -13.03 -21.22 -12.32
C GLN A 191 -13.93 -20.77 -11.16
N ILE A 192 -13.35 -20.47 -10.00
CA ILE A 192 -14.13 -20.09 -8.82
C ILE A 192 -14.44 -18.58 -8.76
N GLU A 193 -14.03 -17.79 -9.75
CA GLU A 193 -14.41 -16.38 -9.79
C GLU A 193 -15.94 -16.21 -9.94
N PRO A 194 -16.56 -15.27 -9.19
CA PRO A 194 -15.96 -14.38 -8.19
C PRO A 194 -15.72 -15.06 -6.83
N TYR A 195 -14.70 -14.56 -6.12
CA TYR A 195 -14.37 -14.98 -4.75
C TYR A 195 -15.37 -14.36 -3.76
N PRO A 196 -15.57 -14.96 -2.58
CA PRO A 196 -16.28 -14.29 -1.49
C PRO A 196 -15.52 -13.02 -1.11
N ILE A 197 -16.24 -11.97 -0.72
CA ILE A 197 -15.62 -10.69 -0.32
C ILE A 197 -14.74 -10.93 0.92
N PRO A 198 -13.47 -10.51 0.91
CA PRO A 198 -12.57 -10.70 2.05
C PRO A 198 -12.95 -9.77 3.22
N PRO A 199 -12.84 -10.23 4.48
CA PRO A 199 -13.07 -9.39 5.66
C PRO A 199 -12.11 -8.19 5.71
N ASP A 200 -10.84 -8.45 5.39
CA ASP A 200 -9.80 -7.42 5.23
C ASP A 200 -9.40 -7.29 3.75
N VAL A 201 -9.95 -6.25 3.12
CA VAL A 201 -9.66 -5.87 1.73
C VAL A 201 -8.21 -5.42 1.53
N GLY A 202 -7.57 -4.86 2.56
CA GLY A 202 -6.18 -4.40 2.52
C GLY A 202 -5.22 -5.58 2.42
N ALA A 203 -5.41 -6.60 3.26
CA ALA A 203 -4.69 -7.86 3.18
C ALA A 203 -4.90 -8.55 1.82
N ALA A 204 -6.15 -8.62 1.36
CA ALA A 204 -6.48 -9.25 0.08
C ALA A 204 -5.84 -8.56 -1.13
N PHE A 205 -5.76 -7.22 -1.13
CA PHE A 205 -5.07 -6.48 -2.19
C PHE A 205 -3.54 -6.66 -2.10
N SER A 206 -2.98 -6.73 -0.89
CA SER A 206 -1.54 -6.93 -0.67
C SER A 206 -1.07 -8.31 -1.12
N GLY A 207 -1.94 -9.30 -1.03
CA GLY A 207 -1.74 -10.64 -1.55
C GLY A 207 -1.78 -11.68 -0.44
N MET A 208 -2.61 -12.69 -0.63
CA MET A 208 -2.81 -13.80 0.30
C MET A 208 -2.19 -15.06 -0.27
N GLU A 209 -1.63 -15.90 0.59
CA GLU A 209 -0.97 -17.13 0.17
C GLU A 209 -1.91 -18.32 0.35
N PHE A 210 -2.06 -19.09 -0.73
CA PHE A 210 -2.81 -20.32 -0.77
C PHE A 210 -1.87 -21.46 -1.12
N SER A 211 -2.01 -22.58 -0.43
CA SER A 211 -1.12 -23.71 -0.61
C SER A 211 -1.87 -24.98 -0.98
N PHE A 212 -1.35 -25.68 -2.00
CA PHE A 212 -1.89 -26.94 -2.49
C PHE A 212 -0.93 -28.09 -2.18
N PRO A 213 -1.50 -29.28 -1.85
CA PRO A 213 -0.72 -30.50 -1.69
C PRO A 213 -0.18 -31.02 -3.03
#